data_AF-A0AA93HH58-F1
#
_entry.id   AF-A0AA93HH58-F1
#
_cell.length_a   1.000
_cell.length_b   1.000
_cell.length_c   1.000
_cell.angle_alpha   90.00
_cell.angle_beta   90.00
_cell.angle_gamma   90.00
#
_symmetry.space_group_name_H-M   'P 1'
#
loop_
_entity.id
_entity.type
_entity.pdbx_description
1 polymer ?
#
loop_
_entity_poly.entity_id
_entity_poly.type
_entity_poly.pdbx_seq_one_letter_code
_entity_poly.pdbx_strand_id
1 'polypeptide(L)'
;MTNSVGAARAAFASEKRCADAAARSCGCGKPIGPKNQTGYCRSCCARAKFHAPGVRERRLESIRRNFADPAYRAAHAERLRIASSTPKAIAARRQRGREQYRDVLSRPDVLARTQSPDARQKRGASITEARLGWCPADRREEYRVLIMTKKIPAAEARRIIEAEIAGTLEHGRREIASNELAARLRHERQQREAY
;
A
#
# COMPACT_ATOMS: atom_id res chain seq x y z
N MET A 1 82.23 -12.77 -7.60
CA MET A 1 81.54 -13.33 -6.41
C MET A 1 80.24 -12.54 -6.22
N THR A 2 79.14 -13.10 -6.74
CA THR A 2 77.98 -13.63 -6.00
C THR A 2 76.90 -12.59 -5.72
N ASN A 3 75.94 -12.44 -6.65
CA ASN A 3 74.60 -11.95 -6.34
C ASN A 3 73.53 -12.57 -7.27
N SER A 4 73.70 -13.84 -7.66
CA SER A 4 72.70 -14.61 -8.44
C SER A 4 71.74 -15.44 -7.56
N VAL A 5 71.98 -15.52 -6.25
CA VAL A 5 71.19 -16.36 -5.32
C VAL A 5 69.86 -15.69 -4.90
N GLY A 6 69.76 -14.36 -5.02
CA GLY A 6 68.56 -13.59 -4.64
C GLY A 6 67.40 -13.69 -5.64
N ALA A 7 67.68 -13.67 -6.94
CA ALA A 7 66.64 -13.70 -7.98
C ALA A 7 65.97 -15.08 -8.11
N ALA A 8 66.74 -16.16 -7.98
CA ALA A 8 66.22 -17.53 -8.05
C ALA A 8 65.30 -17.89 -6.86
N ARG A 9 65.56 -17.33 -5.66
CA ARG A 9 64.69 -17.52 -4.48
C ARG A 9 63.34 -16.80 -4.59
N ALA A 10 63.28 -15.65 -5.29
CA ALA A 10 62.03 -14.93 -5.52
C ALA A 10 61.13 -15.61 -6.58
N ALA A 11 61.73 -16.18 -7.63
CA ALA A 11 61.00 -16.91 -8.67
C ALA A 11 60.45 -18.26 -8.17
N PHE A 12 61.24 -19.04 -7.42
CA PHE A 12 60.77 -20.30 -6.84
C PHE A 12 59.70 -20.12 -5.74
N ALA A 13 59.74 -19.00 -4.99
CA ALA A 13 58.68 -18.68 -4.01
C ALA A 13 57.38 -18.16 -4.66
N SER A 14 57.42 -17.80 -5.93
CA SER A 14 56.27 -17.43 -6.77
C SER A 14 55.65 -18.66 -7.42
N GLU A 15 56.47 -19.55 -8.00
CA GLU A 15 55.99 -20.76 -8.66
C GLU A 15 55.46 -21.82 -7.68
N LYS A 16 56.07 -21.96 -6.50
CA LYS A 16 55.61 -22.93 -5.49
C LYS A 16 54.36 -22.49 -4.70
N ARG A 17 53.91 -21.23 -4.84
CA ARG A 17 52.62 -20.77 -4.29
C ARG A 17 51.42 -21.06 -5.21
N CYS A 18 51.68 -21.51 -6.44
CA CYS A 18 50.63 -21.82 -7.41
C CYS A 18 50.21 -23.30 -7.42
N ALA A 19 51.00 -24.21 -6.83
CA ALA A 19 50.76 -25.65 -6.94
C ALA A 19 49.83 -26.25 -5.86
N ASP A 20 49.73 -25.64 -4.67
CA ASP A 20 48.95 -26.20 -3.55
C ASP A 20 47.81 -25.29 -3.05
N ALA A 21 47.31 -24.40 -3.90
CA ALA A 21 46.01 -23.77 -3.66
C ALA A 21 44.91 -24.76 -4.01
N ALA A 22 44.70 -25.76 -3.14
CA ALA A 22 43.55 -26.66 -3.19
C ALA A 22 42.32 -25.86 -3.61
N ALA A 23 41.68 -26.23 -4.72
CA ALA A 23 40.61 -25.46 -5.35
C ALA A 23 39.51 -25.18 -4.32
N ARG A 24 39.60 -24.04 -3.63
CA ARG A 24 38.68 -23.67 -2.58
C ARG A 24 37.34 -23.46 -3.26
N SER A 25 36.36 -24.26 -2.92
CA SER A 25 35.01 -24.15 -3.46
C SER A 25 34.09 -23.56 -2.41
N CYS A 26 33.12 -22.78 -2.88
CA CYS A 26 32.00 -22.37 -2.05
C CYS A 26 31.14 -23.61 -1.74
N GLY A 27 30.35 -23.59 -0.67
CA GLY A 27 29.32 -24.62 -0.41
C GLY A 27 28.27 -24.80 -1.52
N CYS A 28 28.30 -23.99 -2.59
CA CYS A 28 27.50 -24.16 -3.81
C CYS A 28 28.31 -24.72 -5.00
N GLY A 29 29.51 -25.24 -4.77
CA GLY A 29 30.38 -25.84 -5.78
C GLY A 29 31.19 -24.87 -6.65
N LYS A 30 30.93 -23.55 -6.58
CA LYS A 30 31.67 -22.57 -7.38
C LYS A 30 33.11 -22.40 -6.89
N PRO A 31 34.10 -22.32 -7.80
CA PRO A 31 35.48 -22.06 -7.42
C PRO A 31 35.61 -20.66 -6.82
N ILE A 32 36.44 -20.55 -5.79
CA ILE A 32 36.72 -19.32 -5.07
C ILE A 32 38.19 -18.99 -5.26
N GLY A 33 38.48 -17.74 -5.61
CA GLY A 33 39.85 -17.25 -5.76
C GLY A 33 40.65 -17.31 -4.44
N PRO A 34 41.98 -17.45 -4.51
CA PRO A 34 42.84 -17.68 -3.34
C PRO A 34 42.79 -16.55 -2.31
N LYS A 35 42.50 -15.32 -2.75
CA LYS A 35 42.39 -14.12 -1.89
C LYS A 35 41.04 -13.97 -1.17
N ASN A 36 40.06 -14.85 -1.40
CA ASN A 36 38.76 -14.75 -0.76
C ASN A 36 38.83 -15.26 0.69
N GLN A 37 38.55 -14.37 1.62
CA GLN A 37 38.56 -14.66 3.06
C GLN A 37 37.20 -15.13 3.59
N THR A 38 36.12 -14.91 2.84
CA THR A 38 34.75 -15.20 3.29
C THR A 38 34.35 -16.66 3.14
N GLY A 39 35.08 -17.44 2.34
CA GLY A 39 34.71 -18.85 2.05
C GLY A 39 33.45 -19.01 1.21
N TYR A 40 32.85 -17.91 0.75
CA TYR A 40 31.68 -17.90 -0.12
C TYR A 40 32.00 -17.26 -1.47
N CYS A 41 31.40 -17.78 -2.54
CA CYS A 41 31.33 -17.05 -3.80
C CYS A 41 30.51 -15.76 -3.62
N ARG A 42 30.66 -14.77 -4.51
CA ARG A 42 29.99 -13.46 -4.42
C ARG A 42 28.48 -13.57 -4.16
N SER A 43 27.79 -14.50 -4.84
CA SER A 43 26.35 -14.70 -4.68
C SER A 43 25.98 -15.32 -3.32
N CYS A 44 26.75 -16.29 -2.84
CA CYS A 44 26.52 -16.91 -1.54
C CYS A 44 26.88 -15.97 -0.40
N CYS A 45 27.91 -15.15 -0.56
CA CYS A 45 28.27 -14.09 0.39
C CYS A 45 27.15 -13.04 0.50
N ALA A 46 26.63 -12.57 -0.63
CA ALA A 46 25.48 -11.66 -0.63
C ALA A 46 24.25 -12.29 0.04
N ARG A 47 23.93 -13.54 -0.30
CA ARG A 47 22.83 -14.29 0.32
C ARG A 47 23.02 -14.42 1.84
N ALA A 48 24.17 -14.90 2.29
CA ALA A 48 24.49 -15.03 3.71
C ALA A 48 24.34 -13.69 4.45
N LYS A 49 24.77 -12.58 3.85
CA LYS A 49 24.57 -11.24 4.43
C LYS A 49 23.10 -10.83 4.53
N PHE A 50 22.27 -11.13 3.52
CA PHE A 50 20.84 -10.80 3.57
C PHE A 50 20.03 -11.70 4.51
N HIS A 51 20.49 -12.94 4.74
CA HIS A 51 19.87 -13.90 5.65
C HIS A 51 20.48 -13.92 7.05
N ALA A 52 21.50 -13.09 7.33
CA ALA A 52 22.06 -12.97 8.65
C ALA A 52 20.98 -12.48 9.64
N PRO A 53 20.97 -13.01 10.89
CA PRO A 53 19.99 -12.62 11.89
C PRO A 53 20.05 -11.10 12.14
N GLY A 54 18.90 -10.47 12.31
CA GLY A 54 18.82 -9.02 12.59
C GLY A 54 18.99 -8.10 11.38
N VAL A 55 19.37 -8.60 10.19
CA VAL A 55 19.50 -7.74 8.99
C VAL A 55 18.13 -7.33 8.47
N ARG A 56 17.17 -8.25 8.48
CA ARG A 56 15.80 -7.97 8.07
C ARG A 56 15.15 -6.93 8.98
N GLU A 57 15.32 -7.09 10.29
CA GLU A 57 14.77 -6.20 11.32
C GLU A 57 15.36 -4.80 11.18
N ARG A 58 16.69 -4.66 11.05
CA ARG A 58 17.36 -3.37 10.81
C ARG A 58 16.89 -2.69 9.53
N ARG A 59 16.67 -3.45 8.46
CA ARG A 59 16.13 -2.91 7.20
C ARG A 59 14.71 -2.40 7.38
N LEU A 60 13.83 -3.18 8.03
CA LEU A 60 12.45 -2.75 8.30
C LEU A 60 12.41 -1.51 9.18
N GLU A 61 13.29 -1.44 10.18
CA GLU A 61 13.40 -0.28 11.06
C GLU A 61 13.85 0.98 10.30
N SER A 62 14.85 0.85 9.44
CA SER A 62 15.25 1.94 8.56
C SER A 62 14.11 2.39 7.63
N ILE A 63 13.32 1.45 7.10
CA ILE A 63 12.16 1.78 6.26
C ILE A 63 11.12 2.55 7.09
N ARG A 64 10.77 2.07 8.29
CA ARG A 64 9.83 2.75 9.18
C ARG A 64 10.28 4.17 9.49
N ARG A 65 11.55 4.36 9.86
CA ARG A 65 12.13 5.68 10.15
C ARG A 65 12.01 6.63 8.95
N ASN A 66 12.38 6.16 7.76
CA ASN A 66 12.31 6.99 6.56
C ASN A 66 10.86 7.36 6.21
N PHE A 67 9.91 6.43 6.36
CA PHE A 67 8.50 6.69 6.07
C PHE A 67 7.76 7.45 7.18
N ALA A 68 8.37 7.64 8.35
CA ALA A 68 7.83 8.53 9.39
C ALA A 68 7.91 10.01 8.94
N ASP A 69 8.93 10.38 8.17
CA ASP A 69 9.10 11.72 7.61
C ASP A 69 8.06 11.99 6.49
N PRO A 70 7.18 13.00 6.63
CA PRO A 70 6.25 13.39 5.59
C PRO A 70 6.93 13.83 4.29
N ALA A 71 8.08 14.50 4.35
CA ALA A 71 8.78 14.98 3.17
C ALA A 71 9.33 13.81 2.35
N TYR A 72 9.96 12.82 3.02
CA TYR A 72 10.37 11.57 2.38
C TYR A 72 9.20 10.83 1.73
N ARG A 73 8.06 10.71 2.42
CA ARG A 73 6.86 10.07 1.87
C ARG A 73 6.35 10.76 0.61
N ALA A 74 6.27 12.09 0.62
CA ALA A 74 5.84 12.87 -0.53
C ALA A 74 6.79 12.69 -1.72
N ALA A 75 8.11 12.80 -1.50
CA ALA A 75 9.12 12.59 -2.52
C ALA A 75 9.11 11.15 -3.08
N HIS A 76 8.89 10.16 -2.21
CA HIS A 76 8.76 8.76 -2.62
C HIS A 76 7.51 8.54 -3.49
N ALA A 77 6.36 9.08 -3.07
CA ALA A 77 5.11 9.00 -3.82
C ALA A 77 5.25 9.65 -5.21
N GLU A 78 5.88 10.81 -5.30
CA GLU A 78 6.10 11.50 -6.58
C GLU A 78 7.03 10.70 -7.50
N ARG A 79 8.12 10.14 -6.97
CA ARG A 79 9.01 9.26 -7.74
C ARG A 79 8.26 8.05 -8.30
N LEU A 80 7.40 7.43 -7.50
CA LEU A 80 6.55 6.33 -7.95
C LEU A 80 5.54 6.79 -9.00
N ARG A 81 4.91 7.95 -8.83
CA ARG A 81 3.97 8.53 -9.79
C ARG A 81 4.63 8.65 -11.15
N ILE A 82 5.78 9.32 -11.23
CA ILE A 82 6.57 9.53 -12.46
C ILE A 82 6.96 8.20 -13.11
N ALA A 83 7.55 7.28 -12.33
CA ALA A 83 7.97 5.98 -12.87
C ALA A 83 6.78 5.20 -13.43
N SER A 84 5.62 5.32 -12.79
CA SER A 84 4.42 4.56 -13.11
C SER A 84 3.58 5.18 -14.24
N SER A 85 3.77 6.47 -14.55
CA SER A 85 3.04 7.19 -15.60
C SER A 85 3.66 7.07 -16.99
N THR A 86 4.84 6.45 -17.11
CA THR A 86 5.45 6.23 -18.43
C THR A 86 4.61 5.30 -19.30
N PRO A 87 4.50 5.52 -20.62
CA PRO A 87 3.72 4.64 -21.51
C PRO A 87 4.15 3.17 -21.42
N LYS A 88 5.47 2.92 -21.29
CA LYS A 88 6.03 1.58 -21.11
C LYS A 88 5.55 0.92 -19.81
N ALA A 89 5.57 1.64 -18.68
CA ALA A 89 5.09 1.11 -17.40
C ALA A 89 3.58 0.86 -17.42
N ILE A 90 2.80 1.71 -18.10
CA ILE A 90 1.36 1.53 -18.29
C ILE A 90 1.09 0.27 -19.12
N ALA A 91 1.77 0.11 -20.26
CA ALA A 91 1.63 -1.05 -21.13
C ALA A 91 2.03 -2.36 -20.41
N ALA A 92 3.15 -2.36 -19.70
CA ALA A 92 3.59 -3.51 -18.90
C ALA A 92 2.58 -3.87 -17.81
N ARG A 93 1.99 -2.87 -17.14
CA ARG A 93 0.95 -3.10 -16.12
C ARG A 93 -0.32 -3.67 -16.71
N ARG A 94 -0.76 -3.19 -17.88
CA ARG A 94 -1.91 -3.72 -18.60
C ARG A 94 -1.67 -5.18 -19.01
N GLN A 95 -0.49 -5.48 -19.55
CA GLN A 95 -0.11 -6.84 -19.92
C GLN A 95 -0.11 -7.77 -18.70
N ARG A 96 0.56 -7.37 -17.61
CA ARG A 96 0.55 -8.11 -16.35
C ARG A 96 -0.86 -8.29 -15.79
N GLY A 97 -1.73 -7.29 -15.92
CA GLY A 97 -3.14 -7.38 -15.51
C GLY A 97 -3.91 -8.45 -16.31
N ARG A 98 -3.67 -8.53 -17.63
CA ARG A 98 -4.24 -9.59 -18.48
C ARG A 98 -3.74 -10.97 -18.08
N GLU A 99 -2.42 -11.11 -17.88
CA GLU A 99 -1.80 -12.36 -17.43
C GLU A 99 -2.35 -12.78 -16.07
N GLN A 100 -2.41 -11.88 -15.10
CA GLN A 100 -2.96 -12.16 -13.78
C GLN A 100 -4.44 -12.57 -13.86
N TYR A 101 -5.23 -11.92 -14.73
CA TYR A 101 -6.62 -12.33 -14.94
C TYR A 101 -6.69 -13.74 -15.50
N ARG A 102 -5.95 -14.02 -16.57
CA ARG A 102 -5.93 -15.32 -17.26
C ARG A 102 -5.41 -16.46 -16.38
N ASP A 103 -4.34 -16.22 -15.63
CA ASP A 103 -3.58 -17.28 -14.95
C ASP A 103 -4.03 -17.49 -13.50
N VAL A 104 -4.60 -16.46 -12.87
CA VAL A 104 -4.94 -16.49 -11.44
C VAL A 104 -6.40 -16.18 -11.18
N LEU A 105 -6.90 -15.02 -11.61
CA LEU A 105 -8.23 -14.55 -11.19
C LEU A 105 -9.39 -15.28 -11.85
N SER A 106 -9.16 -15.86 -13.03
CA SER A 106 -10.13 -16.68 -13.77
C SER A 106 -10.26 -18.11 -13.24
N ARG A 107 -9.34 -18.56 -12.37
CA ARG A 107 -9.32 -19.95 -11.91
C ARG A 107 -10.57 -20.26 -11.09
N PRO A 108 -11.20 -21.44 -11.27
CA PRO A 108 -12.44 -21.79 -10.58
C PRO A 108 -12.36 -21.73 -9.05
N ASP A 109 -11.23 -22.15 -8.47
CA ASP A 109 -10.97 -22.09 -7.02
C ASP A 109 -10.94 -20.66 -6.49
N VAL A 110 -10.29 -19.75 -7.22
CA VAL A 110 -10.23 -18.33 -6.88
C VAL A 110 -11.59 -17.66 -7.03
N LEU A 111 -12.32 -17.97 -8.10
CA LEU A 111 -13.66 -17.44 -8.34
C LEU A 111 -14.65 -17.92 -7.27
N ALA A 112 -14.68 -19.20 -6.94
CA ALA A 112 -15.55 -19.74 -5.88
C ALA A 112 -15.31 -19.03 -4.54
N ARG A 113 -14.03 -18.83 -4.17
CA ARG A 113 -13.68 -18.10 -2.94
C ARG A 113 -14.11 -16.64 -2.99
N THR A 114 -13.74 -15.92 -4.04
CA THR A 114 -13.94 -14.46 -4.15
C THR A 114 -15.38 -14.07 -4.45
N GLN A 115 -16.15 -14.93 -5.10
CA GLN A 115 -17.54 -14.71 -5.44
C GLN A 115 -18.52 -15.38 -4.47
N SER A 116 -18.04 -16.06 -3.44
CA SER A 116 -18.89 -16.61 -2.38
C SER A 116 -19.79 -15.52 -1.79
N PRO A 117 -21.01 -15.86 -1.35
CA PRO A 117 -21.94 -14.89 -0.74
C PRO A 117 -21.29 -14.12 0.42
N ASP A 118 -20.57 -14.81 1.30
CA ASP A 118 -19.84 -14.22 2.43
C ASP A 118 -18.76 -13.23 1.96
N ALA A 119 -17.93 -13.58 0.98
CA ALA A 119 -16.91 -12.67 0.46
C ALA A 119 -17.54 -11.42 -0.20
N ARG A 120 -18.65 -11.58 -0.91
CA ARG A 120 -19.40 -10.46 -1.52
C ARG A 120 -20.00 -9.55 -0.45
N GLN A 121 -20.59 -10.12 0.61
CA GLN A 121 -21.14 -9.37 1.74
C GLN A 121 -20.05 -8.60 2.48
N LYS A 122 -18.93 -9.26 2.83
CA LYS A 122 -17.77 -8.60 3.46
C LYS A 122 -17.24 -7.46 2.60
N ARG A 123 -17.07 -7.68 1.29
CA ARG A 123 -16.65 -6.62 0.36
C ARG A 123 -17.65 -5.46 0.34
N GLY A 124 -18.95 -5.75 0.27
CA GLY A 124 -20.00 -4.73 0.29
C GLY A 124 -19.98 -3.91 1.58
N ALA A 125 -19.83 -4.57 2.73
CA ALA A 125 -19.70 -3.92 4.03
C ALA A 125 -18.44 -3.05 4.11
N SER A 126 -17.27 -3.56 3.70
CA SER A 126 -16.03 -2.78 3.69
C SER A 126 -16.11 -1.57 2.75
N ILE A 127 -16.73 -1.70 1.57
CA ILE A 127 -16.93 -0.57 0.65
C ILE A 127 -17.88 0.46 1.25
N THR A 128 -18.96 0.00 1.89
CA THR A 128 -19.93 0.87 2.55
C THR A 128 -19.26 1.64 3.67
N GLU A 129 -18.48 0.96 4.51
CA GLU A 129 -17.77 1.60 5.62
C GLU A 129 -16.71 2.58 5.15
N ALA A 130 -15.90 2.22 4.14
CA ALA A 130 -14.90 3.12 3.59
C ALA A 130 -15.51 4.40 2.97
N ARG A 131 -16.74 4.34 2.45
CA ARG A 131 -17.41 5.47 1.78
C ARG A 131 -18.35 6.25 2.68
N LEU A 132 -19.04 5.56 3.58
CA LEU A 132 -20.14 6.06 4.42
C LEU A 132 -19.85 5.88 5.92
N GLY A 133 -18.59 5.67 6.32
CA GLY A 133 -18.21 5.60 7.74
C GLY A 133 -18.49 6.91 8.49
N TRP A 134 -18.55 8.04 7.79
CA TRP A 134 -18.98 9.33 8.36
C TRP A 134 -20.49 9.43 8.57
N CYS A 135 -21.30 8.62 7.87
CA CYS A 135 -22.75 8.71 7.85
C CYS A 135 -23.36 7.68 8.83
N PRO A 136 -24.19 8.13 9.80
CA PRO A 136 -24.91 7.25 10.73
C PRO A 136 -25.69 6.16 10.01
N ALA A 137 -25.73 4.96 10.60
CA ALA A 137 -26.26 3.76 9.94
C ALA A 137 -27.74 3.91 9.51
N ASP A 138 -28.54 4.59 10.32
CA ASP A 138 -29.95 4.93 10.11
C ASP A 138 -30.17 5.92 8.95
N ARG A 139 -29.19 6.79 8.67
CA ARG A 139 -29.26 7.81 7.61
C ARG A 139 -28.58 7.41 6.30
N ARG A 140 -27.95 6.24 6.24
CA ARG A 140 -27.28 5.74 5.02
C ARG A 140 -28.24 5.55 3.86
N GLU A 141 -29.48 5.13 4.12
CA GLU A 141 -30.48 4.95 3.06
C GLU A 141 -30.94 6.29 2.49
N GLU A 142 -31.16 7.27 3.37
CA GLU A 142 -31.49 8.63 2.95
C GLU A 142 -30.40 9.23 2.07
N TYR A 143 -29.13 9.08 2.46
CA TYR A 143 -27.99 9.49 1.62
C TYR A 143 -28.02 8.83 0.23
N ARG A 144 -28.37 7.53 0.14
CA ARG A 144 -28.51 6.84 -1.16
C ARG A 144 -29.63 7.44 -2.00
N VAL A 145 -30.77 7.77 -1.41
CA VAL A 145 -31.89 8.42 -2.11
C VAL A 145 -31.48 9.80 -2.65
N LEU A 146 -30.76 10.60 -1.85
CA LEU A 146 -30.25 11.91 -2.28
C LEU A 146 -29.34 11.79 -3.52
N ILE A 147 -28.44 10.80 -3.54
CA ILE A 147 -27.48 10.60 -4.62
C ILE A 147 -28.11 9.93 -5.84
N MET A 148 -28.82 8.82 -5.63
CA MET A 148 -29.27 7.95 -6.72
C MET A 148 -30.55 8.45 -7.38
N THR A 149 -31.49 8.94 -6.57
CA THR A 149 -32.81 9.37 -7.04
C THR A 149 -32.85 10.87 -7.29
N LYS A 150 -32.45 11.67 -6.30
CA LYS A 150 -32.49 13.14 -6.40
C LYS A 150 -31.28 13.75 -7.14
N LYS A 151 -30.28 12.93 -7.48
CA LYS A 151 -29.06 13.33 -8.22
C LYS A 151 -28.31 14.50 -7.58
N ILE A 152 -28.41 14.64 -6.26
CA ILE A 152 -27.70 15.69 -5.51
C ILE A 152 -26.21 15.34 -5.47
N PRO A 153 -25.28 16.30 -5.70
CA PRO A 153 -23.85 16.07 -5.57
C PRO A 153 -23.46 15.53 -4.18
N ALA A 154 -22.48 14.63 -4.12
CA ALA A 154 -22.08 13.95 -2.88
C ALA A 154 -21.71 14.90 -1.72
N ALA A 155 -21.06 16.02 -2.02
CA ALA A 155 -20.70 17.03 -1.02
C ALA A 155 -21.93 17.75 -0.44
N GLU A 156 -22.95 17.98 -1.25
CA GLU A 156 -24.20 18.60 -0.81
C GLU A 156 -25.09 17.62 -0.06
N ALA A 157 -25.24 16.39 -0.56
CA ALA A 157 -25.95 15.33 0.15
C ALA A 157 -25.34 15.08 1.54
N ARG A 158 -24.01 15.15 1.66
CA ARG A 158 -23.32 15.06 2.95
C ARG A 158 -23.69 16.19 3.90
N ARG A 159 -23.69 17.44 3.44
CA ARG A 159 -24.11 18.60 4.25
C ARG A 159 -25.58 18.49 4.71
N ILE A 160 -26.45 17.98 3.85
CA ILE A 160 -27.87 17.76 4.19
C ILE A 160 -27.98 16.76 5.34
N ILE A 161 -27.34 15.60 5.22
CA ILE A 161 -27.38 14.55 6.25
C ILE A 161 -26.73 15.05 7.55
N GLU A 162 -25.55 15.66 7.49
CA GLU A 162 -24.85 16.18 8.68
C GLU A 162 -25.69 17.23 9.43
N ALA A 163 -26.45 18.05 8.73
CA ALA A 163 -27.37 19.02 9.33
C ALA A 163 -28.63 18.39 9.95
N GLU A 164 -28.90 17.10 9.68
CA GLU A 164 -30.02 16.35 10.27
C GLU A 164 -29.57 15.38 11.38
N ILE A 165 -28.25 15.24 11.61
CA ILE A 165 -27.73 14.45 12.72
C ILE A 165 -28.10 15.14 14.03
N ALA A 166 -28.88 14.45 14.87
CA ALA A 166 -29.29 14.93 16.18
C ALA A 166 -28.08 15.31 17.06
N GLY A 167 -28.19 16.43 17.79
CA GLY A 167 -27.13 16.96 18.64
C GLY A 167 -26.09 17.84 17.93
N THR A 168 -26.20 18.03 16.60
CA THR A 168 -25.43 19.07 15.91
C THR A 168 -26.10 20.44 16.03
N LEU A 169 -25.29 21.52 16.04
CA LEU A 169 -25.80 22.90 16.10
C LEU A 169 -26.77 23.22 14.94
N GLU A 170 -26.50 22.66 13.75
CA GLU A 170 -27.33 22.85 12.56
C GLU A 170 -28.68 22.15 12.67
N HIS A 171 -28.72 20.96 13.27
CA HIS A 171 -29.98 20.28 13.57
C HIS A 171 -30.84 21.10 14.54
N GLY A 172 -30.25 21.59 15.62
CA GLY A 172 -30.94 22.46 16.57
C GLY A 172 -31.49 23.74 15.92
N ARG A 173 -30.72 24.38 15.02
CA ARG A 173 -31.19 25.55 14.26
C ARG A 173 -32.39 25.23 13.37
N ARG A 174 -32.38 24.08 12.70
CA ARG A 174 -33.49 23.64 11.84
C ARG A 174 -34.75 23.31 12.65
N GLU A 175 -34.61 22.65 13.80
CA GLU A 175 -35.74 22.37 14.68
C GLU A 175 -36.40 23.65 15.19
N ILE A 176 -35.60 24.63 15.63
CA ILE A 176 -36.11 25.95 16.04
C ILE A 176 -36.86 26.61 14.89
N ALA A 177 -36.26 26.68 13.69
CA ALA A 177 -36.89 27.29 12.52
C ALA A 177 -38.20 26.57 12.10
N SER A 178 -38.23 25.24 12.18
CA SER A 178 -39.42 24.44 11.90
C SER A 178 -40.54 24.70 12.92
N ASN A 179 -40.19 24.77 14.21
CA ASN A 179 -41.13 25.07 15.29
C ASN A 179 -41.70 26.49 15.17
N GLU A 180 -40.87 27.47 14.83
CA GLU A 180 -41.30 28.86 14.57
C GLU A 180 -42.24 28.95 13.37
N LEU A 181 -41.95 28.24 12.29
CA LEU A 181 -42.84 28.18 11.12
C LEU A 181 -44.18 27.52 11.48
N ALA A 182 -44.14 26.41 12.21
CA ALA A 182 -45.35 25.73 12.66
C ALA A 182 -46.20 26.62 13.59
N ALA A 183 -45.56 27.41 14.46
CA ALA A 183 -46.22 28.39 15.30
C ALA A 183 -46.90 29.49 14.47
N ARG A 184 -46.20 30.04 13.47
CA ARG A 184 -46.78 31.02 12.52
C ARG A 184 -48.00 30.46 11.78
N LEU A 185 -47.88 29.26 11.22
CA LEU A 185 -48.99 28.61 10.49
C LEU A 185 -50.18 28.24 11.40
N ARG A 186 -49.96 27.97 12.70
CA ARG A 186 -51.05 27.80 13.67
C ARG A 186 -51.76 29.12 13.95
N HIS A 187 -50.98 30.17 14.19
CA HIS A 187 -51.51 31.51 14.44
C HIS A 187 -52.33 32.03 13.24
N GLU A 188 -51.81 31.89 12.02
CA GLU A 188 -52.53 32.27 10.79
C GLU A 188 -53.86 31.50 10.62
N ARG A 189 -53.89 30.21 10.98
CA ARG A 189 -55.14 29.43 10.96
C ARG A 189 -56.15 29.93 11.98
N GLN A 190 -55.71 30.17 13.21
CA GLN A 190 -56.57 30.72 14.27
C GLN A 190 -57.14 32.09 13.88
N GLN A 191 -56.33 32.94 13.24
CA GLN A 191 -56.79 34.24 12.73
C GLN A 191 -57.85 34.09 11.64
N ARG A 192 -57.71 33.10 10.74
CA ARG A 192 -58.70 32.84 9.69
C ARG A 192 -60.01 32.26 10.22
N GLU A 193 -59.96 31.47 11.30
CA GLU A 193 -61.15 30.87 11.92
C GLU A 193 -61.93 31.88 12.80
N ALA A 194 -61.33 33.02 13.14
CA ALA A 194 -61.94 34.05 13.98
C ALA A 194 -62.73 35.13 13.21
N TYR A 195 -62.65 35.16 11.88
CA TYR A 195 -63.40 36.05 10.98
C TYR A 195 -64.47 35.27 10.21
#